data_AF-A0A2T9X315-F1
#
_entry.id   AF-A0A2T9X315-F1
#
_cell.length_a   1.000
_cell.length_b   1.000
_cell.length_c   1.000
_cell.angle_alpha   90.00
_cell.angle_beta   90.00
_cell.angle_gamma   90.00
#
_symmetry.space_group_name_H-M   'P 1'
#
loop_
_entity.id
_entity.type
_entity.pdbx_description
1 polymer ?
#
loop_
_entity_poly.entity_id
_entity_poly.type
_entity_poly.pdbx_seq_one_letter_code
_entity_poly.pdbx_strand_id
1 'polypeptide(L)' 'MQQKVTIKVSESTLKILKKLKEENNFSSIDDTIQYLIKIYSEEKVKAVFGANKGRITPFTREDRIEDRDG' A
#
# COMPACT_ATOMS: atom_id res chain seq x y z
N MET A 1 25.06 -1.86 2.91
CA MET A 1 24.50 -3.15 2.44
C MET A 1 23.24 -3.45 3.23
N GLN A 2 22.13 -3.80 2.57
CA GLN A 2 20.93 -4.28 3.27
C GLN A 2 21.25 -5.60 3.99
N GLN A 3 20.79 -5.75 5.23
CA GLN A 3 20.91 -7.00 5.97
C GLN A 3 20.06 -8.08 5.29
N LYS A 4 20.65 -9.25 5.03
CA LYS A 4 19.93 -10.39 4.47
C LYS A 4 19.29 -11.20 5.59
N VAL A 5 18.00 -11.49 5.44
CA VAL A 5 17.23 -12.31 6.37
C VAL A 5 16.66 -13.53 5.65
N THR A 6 16.43 -14.61 6.38
CA THR A 6 15.81 -15.82 5.85
C THR A 6 14.43 -15.99 6.46
N ILE A 7 13.42 -16.14 5.60
CA ILE A 7 12.06 -16.49 6.00
C ILE A 7 11.74 -17.90 5.52
N LYS A 8 10.97 -18.64 6.31
CA LYS A 8 10.41 -19.93 5.89
C LYS A 8 8.97 -19.70 5.44
N VAL A 9 8.63 -20.27 4.29
CA VAL A 9 7.29 -20.22 3.71
C VAL A 9 6.90 -21.61 3.23
N SER A 10 5.61 -21.83 2.98
CA SER A 10 5.15 -23.06 2.35
C SER A 10 5.63 -23.16 0.89
N GLU A 11 5.73 -24.38 0.37
CA GLU A 11 6.07 -24.59 -1.04
C GLU A 11 5.06 -23.96 -2.01
N SER A 12 3.77 -23.98 -1.65
CA SER A 12 2.72 -23.36 -2.46
C SER A 12 2.89 -21.84 -2.53
N THR A 13 3.22 -21.19 -1.41
CA THR A 13 3.55 -19.75 -1.38
C THR A 13 4.75 -19.45 -2.28
N LEU A 14 5.83 -20.25 -2.22
CA LEU A 14 7.00 -20.05 -3.06
C LEU A 14 6.67 -20.16 -4.56
N LYS A 15 5.82 -21.12 -4.96
CA LYS A 15 5.36 -21.26 -6.35
C LYS A 15 4.62 -20.00 -6.82
N ILE A 16 3.74 -19.44 -5.99
CA ILE A 16 3.02 -18.21 -6.29
C ILE A 16 3.99 -17.03 -6.44
N LEU A 17 4.95 -16.88 -5.52
CA LEU A 17 5.94 -15.81 -5.58
C LEU A 17 6.81 -15.89 -6.85
N LYS A 18 7.21 -17.10 -7.27
CA LYS A 18 7.96 -17.28 -8.53
C LYS A 18 7.13 -16.90 -9.75
N LYS A 19 5.87 -17.33 -9.79
CA LYS A 19 4.95 -16.97 -10.87
C LYS A 19 4.76 -15.44 -10.96
N LEU A 20 4.51 -14.78 -9.84
CA LEU A 20 4.37 -13.32 -9.79
C LEU A 20 5.64 -12.59 -10.21
N LYS A 21 6.82 -13.11 -9.82
CA LYS A 21 8.10 -12.58 -10.26
C LYS A 21 8.22 -12.60 -11.79
N GLU A 22 7.89 -13.74 -12.41
CA GLU A 22 7.95 -13.92 -13.87
C GLU A 22 6.93 -13.05 -14.60
N GLU A 23 5.68 -13.02 -14.15
CA GLU A 23 4.61 -12.23 -14.79
C GLU A 23 4.88 -10.72 -14.76
N ASN A 24 5.60 -10.24 -13.74
CA ASN A 24 5.91 -8.81 -13.55
C ASN A 24 7.37 -8.46 -13.89
N ASN A 25 8.16 -9.41 -14.42
CA ASN A 25 9.58 -9.25 -14.73
C ASN A 25 10.42 -8.67 -13.58
N PHE A 26 10.13 -9.07 -12.34
CA PHE A 26 10.92 -8.62 -11.19
C PHE A 26 12.29 -9.30 -11.16
N SER A 27 13.32 -8.55 -10.76
CA SER A 27 14.69 -9.05 -10.71
C SER A 27 14.86 -10.16 -9.66
N SER A 28 14.16 -10.07 -8.53
CA SER A 28 14.25 -11.03 -7.42
C SER A 28 12.91 -11.33 -6.74
N ILE A 29 12.92 -12.37 -5.89
CA ILE A 29 11.79 -12.67 -4.99
C ILE A 29 11.63 -11.55 -3.95
N ASP A 30 12.73 -10.92 -3.52
CA ASP A 30 12.68 -9.81 -2.57
C ASP A 30 11.92 -8.61 -3.17
N ASP A 31 12.22 -8.25 -4.43
CA ASP A 31 11.49 -7.19 -5.15
C ASP A 31 9.99 -7.49 -5.24
N THR A 32 9.66 -8.76 -5.48
CA THR A 32 8.26 -9.24 -5.52
C THR A 32 7.57 -9.07 -4.17
N ILE A 33 8.26 -9.43 -3.08
CA ILE A 33 7.74 -9.28 -1.71
C ILE A 33 7.56 -7.80 -1.36
N GLN A 34 8.54 -6.94 -1.67
CA GLN A 34 8.47 -5.51 -1.44
C GLN A 34 7.30 -4.86 -2.19
N TYR A 35 7.09 -5.26 -3.44
CA TYR A 35 5.96 -4.79 -4.23
C TYR A 35 4.62 -5.20 -3.60
N LEU A 36 4.46 -6.46 -3.17
CA LEU A 36 3.25 -6.93 -2.51
C LEU A 36 2.98 -6.19 -1.19
N ILE A 37 4.01 -5.95 -0.38
CA ILE A 37 3.91 -5.17 0.86
C ILE A 37 3.44 -3.75 0.57
N LYS A 38 3.99 -3.11 -0.46
CA LYS A 38 3.59 -1.77 -0.89
C LYS A 38 2.11 -1.74 -1.28
N ILE A 39 1.67 -2.66 -2.14
CA ILE A 39 0.27 -2.73 -2.59
C ILE A 39 -0.66 -2.92 -1.40
N TYR A 40 -0.36 -3.86 -0.51
CA TYR A 40 -1.17 -4.09 0.69
C TYR A 40 -1.25 -2.86 1.60
N SER A 41 -0.15 -2.12 1.73
CA SER A 41 -0.10 -0.87 2.51
C SER A 41 -0.98 0.22 1.88
N GLU A 42 -0.89 0.39 0.55
CA GLU A 42 -1.73 1.34 -0.19
C GLU A 42 -3.22 0.99 -0.09
N GLU A 43 -3.57 -0.30 -0.18
CA GLU A 43 -4.95 -0.75 -0.02
C GLU A 43 -5.48 -0.50 1.39
N LYS A 44 -4.68 -0.77 2.42
CA LYS A 44 -5.04 -0.43 3.81
C LYS A 44 -5.32 1.06 3.98
N VAL A 45 -4.44 1.91 3.45
CA VAL A 45 -4.66 3.36 3.48
C VAL A 45 -5.95 3.71 2.75
N LYS A 46 -6.18 3.19 1.54
CA LYS A 46 -7.43 3.43 0.79
C LYS A 46 -8.67 2.98 1.57
N ALA A 47 -8.61 1.85 2.28
CA ALA A 47 -9.72 1.35 3.10
C ALA A 47 -10.01 2.27 4.29
N VAL A 48 -8.98 2.77 4.98
CA VAL A 48 -9.12 3.71 6.10
C VAL A 48 -9.66 5.07 5.64
N PHE A 49 -9.21 5.57 4.49
CA PHE A 49 -9.71 6.81 3.90
C PHE A 49 -11.01 6.63 3.09
N GLY A 50 -11.63 5.45 3.14
CA GLY A 50 -12.72 5.01 2.27
C GLY A 50 -13.97 5.89 2.25
N ALA A 51 -14.26 6.64 3.32
CA ALA A 51 -15.42 7.55 3.37
C ALA A 51 -15.15 8.96 2.80
N ASN A 52 -13.88 9.37 2.72
CA ASN A 52 -13.46 10.74 2.40
C ASN A 52 -12.64 10.82 1.10
N LYS A 53 -12.36 9.69 0.44
CA LYS A 53 -11.60 9.66 -0.80
C LYS A 53 -12.34 10.40 -1.91
N GLY A 54 -11.85 11.57 -2.31
CA GLY A 54 -12.47 12.47 -3.30
C GLY A 54 -13.45 13.50 -2.72
N ARG A 55 -13.67 13.52 -1.40
CA ARG A 55 -14.51 14.50 -0.69
C ARG A 55 -13.71 15.50 0.14
N ILE A 56 -12.42 15.24 0.38
CA ILE A 56 -11.55 16.18 1.09
C ILE A 56 -11.15 17.29 0.11
N THR A 57 -11.74 18.46 0.28
CA THR A 57 -11.29 19.72 -0.31
C THR A 57 -10.24 20.36 0.60
N PRO A 58 -9.33 21.20 0.07
CA PRO A 58 -8.51 22.06 0.92
C PRO A 58 -9.40 22.87 1.87
N PHE A 59 -8.96 23.01 3.12
CA PHE A 59 -9.68 23.78 4.13
C PHE A 59 -9.81 25.24 3.66
N THR A 60 -11.04 25.73 3.46
CA THR A 60 -11.30 27.12 3.04
C THR A 60 -11.64 28.01 4.24
N ARG A 61 -11.81 29.32 4.03
CA ARG A 61 -12.20 30.22 5.14
C ARG A 61 -13.58 29.86 5.69
N GLU A 62 -14.47 29.40 4.82
CA GLU A 62 -15.85 29.01 5.13
C GLU A 62 -15.95 27.73 5.99
N ASP A 63 -14.85 26.96 6.08
CA ASP A 63 -14.72 25.83 7.00
C ASP A 63 -14.38 26.27 8.44
N ARG A 64 -14.02 27.55 8.65
CA ARG A 64 -13.75 28.10 9.99
C ARG A 64 -15.07 28.26 10.75
N ILE A 65 -15.14 27.66 11.92
CA ILE A 65 -16.32 27.73 12.81
C ILE A 65 -16.60 29.19 13.23
N GLU A 66 -15.55 30.00 13.36
CA GLU A 66 -15.64 31.44 13.70
C GLU A 66 -16.32 32.29 12.61
N ASP A 67 -16.28 31.82 11.36
CA ASP A 67 -16.85 32.52 10.19
C ASP A 67 -18.21 31.92 9.76
N ARG A 68 -18.73 30.91 10.49
CA ARG A 68 -20.09 30.39 10.31
C ARG A 68 -21.01 31.23 11.18
N ASP A 69 -21.68 32.20 10.56
CA ASP A 69 -22.60 33.14 11.21
C ASP A 69 -23.46 32.45 12.30
N GLY A 70 -23.43 33.02 13.51
CA GLY A 70 -24.43 32.80 14.55
C GLY A 70 -25.65 33.68 14.35
#